data_AF-A0A850BH14-F1
#
_entry.id   AF-A0A850BH14-F1
#
_cell.length_a   1.000
_cell.length_b   1.000
_cell.length_c   1.000
_cell.angle_alpha   90.00
_cell.angle_beta   90.00
_cell.angle_gamma   90.00
#
_symmetry.space_group_name_H-M   'P 1'
#
loop_
_entity.id
_entity.type
_entity.pdbx_description
1 polymer ?
#
loop_
_entity_poly.entity_id
_entity_poly.type
_entity_poly.pdbx_seq_one_letter_code
_entity_poly.pdbx_strand_id
1 'polypeptide(L)'
;MRRTQLAIAALAATGILYAAACSDTVESPPTVTPDQTGIVPPKPGPEKPGDGAGAVTLAVNKLYLGSVSRDGKSSTSNEWKKYGFNLDGKISTDKSKDLCQPREGANPANIYLDGDGGIDNSFGRNILPVIRAAAPDAESSVNDSILEGSFTLLLHIDKLGAGADYNPLEAKLYGGSDLGAAPKFDGTDEWPVIAELLDNPDDITSSKVKFASSYVVDNTWVSGSNAPINLSLNVSGFSLNLTISNAVLAMKLAPDHKSATEGTIAGVLETDVLTSELKKVVAAFDEAFCEDNSTVDSILTQIEQASDIMKDGSQDPTAICNGISIGLGFDMKEVKLGPVAPPGMFEDPCATGMGGAGGSGGMSCKTEADCPPPANECITATCLNGMCGEMNVAQGTPAATQVDGDCMMNQCTGTGMIETIKDNSDPAEDMKECTAGTCQADGSTTHAPVNLGTPCSENGGALCNNMGACVECLTTIDCTVVVGEICQNGNCVPPACANAAQDGAETDIDCGGPDCNKCGTNKNCMMSSDCISSVCTGNKCQAATCTDTTKNGSETDVDCGGATCPKCAGGMMCSVGSDCVSGSCQAGVCTMGGAGGAGGSG
;
A
#
# COMPACT_ATOMS: atom_id res chain seq x y z
N MET A 1 6.42 16.11 -13.82
CA MET A 1 5.77 16.95 -12.80
C MET A 1 5.17 16.02 -11.74
N ARG A 2 5.98 15.47 -10.83
CA ARG A 2 5.53 14.64 -9.69
C ARG A 2 4.82 15.44 -8.56
N ARG A 3 4.49 16.71 -8.81
CA ARG A 3 3.88 17.62 -7.82
C ARG A 3 2.35 17.53 -7.75
N THR A 4 1.72 16.68 -8.55
CA THR A 4 0.24 16.62 -8.63
C THR A 4 -0.39 15.32 -8.17
N GLN A 5 0.35 14.21 -8.00
CA GLN A 5 -0.25 12.94 -7.56
C GLN A 5 -0.21 12.74 -6.03
N LEU A 6 0.76 13.32 -5.31
CA LEU A 6 0.66 13.44 -3.84
C LEU A 6 -0.31 14.53 -3.39
N ALA A 7 -0.65 15.48 -4.28
CA ALA A 7 -1.66 16.51 -4.02
C ALA A 7 -3.11 16.00 -4.15
N ILE A 8 -3.35 14.86 -4.82
CA ILE A 8 -4.70 14.29 -4.96
C ILE A 8 -5.06 13.38 -3.76
N ALA A 9 -4.07 12.81 -3.08
CA ALA A 9 -4.29 12.18 -1.76
C ALA A 9 -4.72 13.19 -0.67
N ALA A 10 -4.54 14.50 -0.91
CA ALA A 10 -5.01 15.58 -0.05
C ALA A 10 -6.42 16.11 -0.40
N LEU A 11 -7.10 15.57 -1.43
CA LEU A 11 -8.40 16.07 -1.90
C LEU A 11 -9.61 15.16 -1.61
N ALA A 12 -9.43 14.00 -0.98
CA ALA A 12 -10.55 13.15 -0.53
C ALA A 12 -10.96 13.38 0.95
N ALA A 13 -10.53 14.47 1.59
CA ALA A 13 -10.88 14.82 2.97
C ALA A 13 -12.00 15.87 3.08
N THR A 14 -12.89 15.97 2.08
CA THR A 14 -14.11 16.78 2.20
C THR A 14 -15.34 15.95 1.93
N GLY A 15 -15.98 15.48 3.01
CA GLY A 15 -17.36 15.01 2.97
C GLY A 15 -17.62 13.63 3.56
N ILE A 16 -17.30 13.39 4.84
CA ILE A 16 -18.02 12.37 5.61
C ILE A 16 -18.48 12.98 6.94
N LEU A 17 -19.60 13.70 6.85
CA LEU A 17 -20.46 14.04 7.98
C LEU A 17 -21.53 12.94 8.10
N TYR A 18 -21.49 12.23 9.22
CA TYR A 18 -22.50 11.37 9.85
C TYR A 18 -23.91 11.23 9.21
N ALA A 19 -24.27 9.99 8.88
CA ALA A 19 -25.54 9.31 9.20
C ALA A 19 -25.39 7.80 8.82
N ALA A 20 -25.17 6.85 9.73
CA ALA A 20 -26.05 6.27 10.76
C ALA A 20 -26.86 5.04 10.29
N ALA A 21 -26.72 3.96 11.08
CA ALA A 21 -27.75 3.00 11.49
C ALA A 21 -28.00 1.69 10.70
N CYS A 22 -27.90 0.61 11.48
CA CYS A 22 -28.65 -0.65 11.43
C CYS A 22 -28.40 -1.61 10.25
N SER A 23 -27.45 -2.53 10.44
CA SER A 23 -27.70 -3.93 10.09
C SER A 23 -27.80 -4.71 11.40
N ASP A 24 -29.03 -5.08 11.77
CA ASP A 24 -29.34 -6.01 12.85
C ASP A 24 -28.80 -7.40 12.48
N THR A 25 -27.52 -7.63 12.68
CA THR A 25 -27.08 -8.94 13.16
C THR A 25 -26.72 -8.74 14.60
N VAL A 26 -27.60 -9.20 15.49
CA VAL A 26 -27.30 -9.38 16.91
C VAL A 26 -26.10 -10.32 16.99
N GLU A 27 -24.90 -9.73 17.02
CA GLU A 27 -23.67 -10.45 17.26
C GLU A 27 -23.81 -11.03 18.66
N SER A 28 -23.82 -12.37 18.76
CA SER A 28 -23.96 -13.01 20.06
C SER A 28 -22.75 -12.62 20.89
N PRO A 29 -22.95 -11.99 22.08
CA PRO A 29 -21.85 -11.71 22.97
C PRO A 29 -21.11 -13.02 23.24
N PRO A 30 -19.76 -13.02 23.24
CA PRO A 30 -19.00 -14.20 23.63
C PRO A 30 -19.52 -14.66 25.00
N THR A 31 -19.83 -15.95 25.11
CA THR A 31 -20.27 -16.55 26.38
C THR A 31 -19.13 -16.43 27.39
N VAL A 32 -19.24 -15.44 28.29
CA VAL A 32 -18.26 -15.17 29.33
C VAL A 32 -18.25 -16.32 30.33
N THR A 33 -17.18 -17.12 30.32
CA THR A 33 -16.83 -18.03 31.42
C THR A 33 -15.67 -17.44 32.23
N PRO A 34 -15.66 -17.52 33.57
CA PRO A 34 -14.79 -16.70 34.45
C PRO A 34 -13.28 -17.05 34.49
N ASP A 35 -12.74 -17.73 33.47
CA ASP A 35 -11.39 -18.32 33.53
C ASP A 35 -10.67 -18.34 32.16
N GLN A 36 -11.00 -17.40 31.27
CA GLN A 36 -10.31 -17.31 29.98
C GLN A 36 -9.29 -16.18 30.02
N THR A 37 -8.01 -16.54 30.16
CA THR A 37 -6.84 -15.66 29.96
C THR A 37 -6.67 -15.17 28.51
N GLY A 38 -7.68 -15.38 27.65
CA GLY A 38 -7.59 -15.19 26.21
C GLY A 38 -6.54 -16.07 25.50
N ILE A 39 -6.24 -15.72 24.25
CA ILE A 39 -5.15 -16.34 23.48
C ILE A 39 -3.81 -15.81 24.00
N VAL A 40 -3.01 -16.68 24.62
CA VAL A 40 -1.66 -16.36 25.11
C VAL A 40 -0.65 -17.39 24.59
N PRO A 41 0.64 -17.04 24.51
CA PRO A 41 1.69 -18.01 24.19
C PRO A 41 1.72 -19.17 25.20
N PRO A 42 2.15 -20.38 24.77
CA PRO A 42 2.34 -21.49 25.70
C PRO A 42 3.36 -21.11 26.77
N LYS A 43 3.14 -21.55 28.02
CA LYS A 43 4.08 -21.29 29.13
C LYS A 43 5.38 -22.10 28.96
N PRO A 44 6.51 -21.64 29.51
CA PRO A 44 7.76 -22.40 29.46
C PRO A 44 7.62 -23.81 30.07
N GLY A 45 8.21 -24.80 29.42
CA GLY A 45 8.31 -26.16 29.93
C GLY A 45 9.43 -26.32 30.99
N PRO A 46 9.68 -27.55 31.47
CA PRO A 46 10.80 -27.86 32.36
C PRO A 46 12.15 -27.45 31.76
N GLU A 47 13.14 -27.20 32.61
CA GLU A 47 14.50 -26.83 32.17
C GLU A 47 15.12 -27.94 31.31
N LYS A 48 15.46 -27.58 30.08
CA LYS A 48 16.10 -28.41 29.07
C LYS A 48 16.86 -27.49 28.10
N PRO A 49 18.15 -27.18 28.37
CA PRO A 49 18.93 -26.30 27.51
C PRO A 49 19.08 -26.85 26.08
N GLY A 50 19.37 -25.95 25.14
CA GLY A 50 19.67 -26.30 23.76
C GLY A 50 20.85 -27.27 23.61
N ASP A 51 20.69 -28.25 22.72
CA ASP A 51 21.68 -29.30 22.40
C ASP A 51 22.15 -29.26 20.94
N GLY A 52 21.72 -28.26 20.16
CA GLY A 52 22.16 -28.03 18.79
C GLY A 52 23.65 -27.71 18.70
N ALA A 53 24.30 -28.18 17.61
CA ALA A 53 25.73 -27.98 17.38
C ALA A 53 26.09 -26.52 17.03
N GLY A 54 25.11 -25.69 16.68
CA GLY A 54 25.27 -24.29 16.30
C GLY A 54 23.94 -23.55 16.42
N ALA A 55 23.86 -22.40 15.77
CA ALA A 55 22.65 -21.60 15.74
C ALA A 55 21.82 -21.88 14.47
N VAL A 56 20.51 -21.69 14.58
CA VAL A 56 19.57 -21.65 13.45
C VAL A 56 19.20 -20.20 13.20
N THR A 57 19.28 -19.74 11.94
CA THR A 57 18.82 -18.40 11.56
C THR A 57 17.63 -18.53 10.63
N LEU A 58 16.53 -17.88 10.98
CA LEU A 58 15.32 -17.82 10.16
C LEU A 58 15.10 -16.38 9.71
N ALA A 59 14.72 -16.17 8.46
CA ALA A 59 14.28 -14.89 7.90
C ALA A 59 12.77 -14.86 7.74
N VAL A 60 12.13 -13.73 8.04
CA VAL A 60 10.73 -13.51 7.66
C VAL A 60 10.61 -13.57 6.14
N ASN A 61 9.80 -14.50 5.64
CA ASN A 61 9.54 -14.64 4.19
C ASN A 61 8.13 -14.19 3.81
N LYS A 62 7.30 -13.85 4.81
CA LYS A 62 5.95 -13.33 4.63
C LYS A 62 5.49 -12.60 5.91
N LEU A 63 4.91 -11.43 5.76
CA LEU A 63 4.35 -10.61 6.83
C LEU A 63 2.85 -10.41 6.61
N TYR A 64 2.06 -10.50 7.68
CA TYR A 64 0.61 -10.30 7.67
C TYR A 64 0.29 -9.10 8.56
N LEU A 65 -0.22 -8.01 7.99
CA LEU A 65 -0.63 -6.83 8.76
C LEU A 65 -2.04 -6.97 9.35
N GLY A 66 -2.80 -7.97 8.89
CA GLY A 66 -4.17 -8.24 9.32
C GLY A 66 -5.21 -8.09 8.21
N SER A 67 -4.79 -7.91 6.96
CA SER A 67 -5.70 -7.80 5.81
C SER A 67 -6.05 -9.15 5.19
N VAL A 68 -5.18 -10.15 5.34
CA VAL A 68 -5.38 -11.51 4.81
C VAL A 68 -5.20 -12.58 5.88
N SER A 69 -5.87 -13.71 5.71
CA SER A 69 -5.72 -14.87 6.59
C SER A 69 -4.38 -15.56 6.38
N ARG A 70 -3.91 -16.30 7.39
CA ARG A 70 -2.66 -17.07 7.34
C ARG A 70 -2.63 -18.09 6.19
N ASP A 71 -3.78 -18.66 5.84
CA ASP A 71 -3.88 -19.59 4.70
C ASP A 71 -4.05 -18.89 3.34
N GLY A 72 -4.08 -17.55 3.32
CA GLY A 72 -4.21 -16.73 2.12
C GLY A 72 -5.55 -16.83 1.41
N LYS A 73 -6.56 -17.48 2.01
CA LYS A 73 -7.85 -17.73 1.37
C LYS A 73 -8.92 -16.69 1.65
N SER A 74 -8.75 -15.89 2.71
CA SER A 74 -9.68 -14.84 3.11
C SER A 74 -8.94 -13.50 3.14
N SER A 75 -9.50 -12.50 2.48
CA SER A 75 -9.01 -11.12 2.46
C SER A 75 -10.12 -10.17 2.91
N THR A 76 -10.67 -10.42 4.10
CA THR A 76 -11.74 -9.60 4.68
C THR A 76 -11.17 -8.55 5.64
N SER A 77 -11.92 -7.49 5.92
CA SER A 77 -11.54 -6.43 6.88
C SER A 77 -11.43 -6.89 8.34
N ASN A 78 -11.64 -8.19 8.64
CA ASN A 78 -11.68 -8.74 9.99
C ASN A 78 -10.56 -9.75 10.28
N GLU A 79 -9.61 -9.97 9.36
CA GLU A 79 -8.53 -10.96 9.60
C GLU A 79 -7.58 -10.52 10.73
N TRP A 80 -7.46 -9.22 11.00
CA TRP A 80 -6.72 -8.67 12.15
C TRP A 80 -7.11 -9.31 13.48
N LYS A 81 -8.37 -9.77 13.62
CA LYS A 81 -8.89 -10.42 14.84
C LYS A 81 -8.10 -11.68 15.23
N LYS A 82 -7.36 -12.28 14.30
CA LYS A 82 -6.62 -13.54 14.49
C LYS A 82 -5.12 -13.34 14.73
N TYR A 83 -4.63 -12.10 14.73
CA TYR A 83 -3.22 -11.77 14.88
C TYR A 83 -3.00 -11.01 16.17
N GLY A 84 -2.21 -11.59 17.07
CA GLY A 84 -1.86 -10.99 18.36
C GLY A 84 -2.08 -11.95 19.52
N PHE A 85 -2.00 -11.42 20.73
CA PHE A 85 -2.26 -12.12 21.99
C PHE A 85 -3.13 -11.24 22.87
N ASN A 86 -3.70 -11.85 23.90
CA ASN A 86 -4.28 -11.15 25.03
C ASN A 86 -3.15 -10.62 25.92
N LEU A 87 -2.91 -9.32 25.87
CA LEU A 87 -1.84 -8.59 26.55
C LEU A 87 -2.25 -8.18 27.96
N ASP A 88 -3.51 -7.78 28.15
CA ASP A 88 -4.00 -7.21 29.43
C ASP A 88 -4.72 -8.21 30.36
N GLY A 89 -4.92 -9.44 29.87
CA GLY A 89 -5.62 -10.53 30.56
C GLY A 89 -7.14 -10.41 30.52
N LYS A 90 -7.72 -9.52 29.71
CA LYS A 90 -9.16 -9.25 29.65
C LYS A 90 -9.72 -9.60 28.28
N ILE A 91 -10.97 -10.02 28.25
CA ILE A 91 -11.72 -10.19 27.00
C ILE A 91 -12.77 -9.10 26.98
N SER A 92 -12.53 -8.10 26.15
CA SER A 92 -13.24 -6.84 26.18
C SER A 92 -14.27 -6.69 25.05
N THR A 93 -15.34 -5.96 25.39
CA THR A 93 -16.46 -5.61 24.49
C THR A 93 -16.73 -4.11 24.52
N ASP A 94 -17.58 -3.62 23.62
CA ASP A 94 -18.07 -2.24 23.54
C ASP A 94 -18.70 -1.70 24.85
N LYS A 95 -19.03 -2.59 25.80
CA LYS A 95 -19.66 -2.27 27.10
C LYS A 95 -18.72 -2.39 28.30
N SER A 96 -17.44 -2.71 28.08
CA SER A 96 -16.46 -2.83 29.15
C SER A 96 -16.30 -1.50 29.89
N LYS A 97 -16.10 -1.57 31.21
CA LYS A 97 -16.00 -0.38 32.08
C LYS A 97 -14.72 -0.35 32.92
N ASP A 98 -13.93 -1.39 32.81
CA ASP A 98 -12.72 -1.64 33.57
C ASP A 98 -11.45 -1.50 32.71
N LEU A 99 -11.57 -0.80 31.57
CA LEU A 99 -10.47 -0.45 30.67
C LEU A 99 -10.10 1.02 30.83
N CYS A 100 -8.92 1.41 30.34
CA CYS A 100 -8.52 2.81 30.26
C CYS A 100 -9.51 3.65 29.44
N GLN A 101 -9.56 4.93 29.75
CA GLN A 101 -10.48 5.86 29.10
C GLN A 101 -10.00 6.14 27.68
N PRO A 102 -10.87 6.07 26.65
CA PRO A 102 -10.46 6.37 25.29
C PRO A 102 -10.04 7.84 25.20
N ARG A 103 -9.14 8.15 24.26
CA ARG A 103 -8.77 9.54 23.99
C ARG A 103 -9.98 10.36 23.55
N GLU A 104 -9.88 11.69 23.70
CA GLU A 104 -10.97 12.60 23.35
C GLU A 104 -11.44 12.41 21.90
N GLY A 105 -12.75 12.29 21.72
CA GLY A 105 -13.38 12.05 20.41
C GLY A 105 -13.39 10.59 19.94
N ALA A 106 -12.68 9.67 20.61
CA ALA A 106 -12.72 8.25 20.28
C ALA A 106 -14.05 7.60 20.74
N ASN A 107 -14.61 6.72 19.91
CA ASN A 107 -15.80 5.95 20.24
C ASN A 107 -15.41 4.68 21.01
N PRO A 108 -15.83 4.50 22.29
CA PRO A 108 -15.52 3.30 23.06
C PRO A 108 -15.87 1.98 22.35
N ALA A 109 -16.96 1.96 21.56
CA ALA A 109 -17.35 0.78 20.80
C ALA A 109 -16.34 0.40 19.69
N ASN A 110 -15.47 1.32 19.28
CA ASN A 110 -14.41 1.04 18.30
C ASN A 110 -13.07 0.70 18.95
N ILE A 111 -12.88 1.08 20.21
CA ILE A 111 -11.60 0.93 20.91
C ILE A 111 -11.61 -0.33 21.78
N TYR A 112 -12.73 -0.66 22.40
CA TYR A 112 -12.84 -1.73 23.39
C TYR A 112 -13.31 -3.09 22.85
N LEU A 113 -13.29 -3.36 21.54
CA LEU A 113 -13.50 -4.76 21.12
C LEU A 113 -12.18 -5.37 20.71
N ASP A 114 -11.91 -6.49 21.35
CA ASP A 114 -10.82 -7.38 21.04
C ASP A 114 -11.11 -8.19 19.77
N GLY A 115 -10.05 -8.81 19.26
CA GLY A 115 -10.11 -9.89 18.31
C GLY A 115 -10.58 -11.21 18.92
N ASP A 116 -10.41 -12.28 18.15
CA ASP A 116 -10.86 -13.62 18.49
C ASP A 116 -10.16 -14.12 19.75
N GLY A 117 -10.94 -14.54 20.75
CA GLY A 117 -10.39 -15.04 22.01
C GLY A 117 -9.67 -13.97 22.84
N GLY A 118 -10.06 -12.69 22.71
CA GLY A 118 -9.51 -11.60 23.50
C GLY A 118 -8.14 -11.14 23.02
N ILE A 119 -7.89 -11.16 21.72
CA ILE A 119 -6.64 -10.66 21.14
C ILE A 119 -6.67 -9.14 21.11
N ASP A 120 -5.65 -8.51 21.72
CA ASP A 120 -5.48 -7.06 21.66
C ASP A 120 -4.76 -6.68 20.36
N ASN A 121 -5.49 -6.08 19.42
CA ASN A 121 -4.95 -5.63 18.14
C ASN A 121 -5.69 -4.41 17.57
N SER A 122 -5.65 -3.29 18.30
CA SER A 122 -6.20 -2.02 17.84
C SER A 122 -5.46 -1.49 16.60
N PHE A 123 -4.18 -1.83 16.41
CA PHE A 123 -3.47 -1.54 15.16
C PHE A 123 -4.22 -2.10 13.95
N GLY A 124 -4.51 -3.41 13.93
CA GLY A 124 -5.19 -4.03 12.80
C GLY A 124 -6.65 -3.55 12.63
N ARG A 125 -7.31 -3.15 13.72
CA ARG A 125 -8.68 -2.64 13.67
C ARG A 125 -8.80 -1.19 13.22
N ASN A 126 -7.98 -0.31 13.81
CA ASN A 126 -8.16 1.14 13.78
C ASN A 126 -7.06 1.85 12.99
N ILE A 127 -5.84 1.29 12.91
CA ILE A 127 -4.72 1.90 12.18
C ILE A 127 -4.61 1.34 10.76
N LEU A 128 -4.74 0.03 10.58
CA LEU A 128 -4.63 -0.62 9.28
C LEU A 128 -5.62 -0.06 8.24
N PRO A 129 -6.90 0.26 8.57
CA PRO A 129 -7.79 0.92 7.61
C PRO A 129 -7.30 2.29 7.16
N VAL A 130 -6.64 3.05 8.04
CA VAL A 130 -6.04 4.35 7.70
C VAL A 130 -4.86 4.17 6.74
N ILE A 131 -3.99 3.20 7.03
CA ILE A 131 -2.88 2.83 6.13
C ILE A 131 -3.43 2.40 4.77
N ARG A 132 -4.46 1.55 4.74
CA ARG A 132 -5.06 1.05 3.49
C ARG A 132 -5.82 2.10 2.70
N ALA A 133 -6.36 3.12 3.35
CA ALA A 133 -6.96 4.26 2.66
C ALA A 133 -5.91 5.10 1.93
N ALA A 134 -4.69 5.20 2.48
CA ALA A 134 -3.58 5.91 1.86
C ALA A 134 -2.78 5.06 0.87
N ALA A 135 -2.62 3.76 1.18
CA ALA A 135 -1.84 2.78 0.42
C ALA A 135 -2.58 1.43 0.42
N PRO A 136 -3.52 1.21 -0.51
CA PRO A 136 -4.37 0.01 -0.58
C PRO A 136 -3.59 -1.31 -0.68
N ASP A 137 -2.37 -1.25 -1.19
CA ASP A 137 -1.43 -2.33 -1.48
C ASP A 137 -0.28 -2.43 -0.46
N ALA A 138 -0.34 -1.71 0.67
CA ALA A 138 0.76 -1.66 1.65
C ALA A 138 1.23 -3.06 2.12
N GLU A 139 0.30 -3.97 2.41
CA GLU A 139 0.65 -5.33 2.83
C GLU A 139 1.31 -6.13 1.71
N SER A 140 0.82 -6.03 0.46
CA SER A 140 1.45 -6.68 -0.70
C SER A 140 2.82 -6.09 -1.01
N SER A 141 2.95 -4.76 -1.03
CA SER A 141 4.21 -4.06 -1.30
C SER A 141 5.31 -4.43 -0.31
N VAL A 142 4.98 -4.53 0.98
CA VAL A 142 5.90 -5.00 2.02
C VAL A 142 6.34 -6.45 1.77
N ASN A 143 5.41 -7.32 1.38
CA ASN A 143 5.74 -8.72 1.08
C ASN A 143 6.58 -8.85 -0.21
N ASP A 144 6.29 -8.06 -1.24
CA ASP A 144 7.05 -8.04 -2.47
C ASP A 144 8.49 -7.59 -2.20
N SER A 145 8.68 -6.56 -1.37
CA SER A 145 10.01 -6.12 -0.92
C SER A 145 10.81 -7.23 -0.19
N ILE A 146 10.13 -8.05 0.62
CA ILE A 146 10.75 -9.22 1.29
C ILE A 146 11.13 -10.29 0.26
N LEU A 147 10.25 -10.56 -0.72
CA LEU A 147 10.45 -11.57 -1.76
C LEU A 147 11.46 -11.15 -2.82
N GLU A 148 11.72 -9.86 -2.97
CA GLU A 148 12.77 -9.29 -3.81
C GLU A 148 14.12 -9.20 -3.08
N GLY A 149 14.12 -9.40 -1.75
CA GLY A 149 15.33 -9.40 -0.92
C GLY A 149 15.74 -8.02 -0.42
N SER A 150 14.89 -7.00 -0.54
CA SER A 150 15.21 -5.62 -0.15
C SER A 150 15.40 -5.47 1.36
N PHE A 151 14.65 -6.23 2.17
CA PHE A 151 14.84 -6.32 3.62
C PHE A 151 14.19 -7.57 4.21
N THR A 152 14.53 -7.93 5.45
CA THR A 152 13.79 -8.91 6.26
C THR A 152 14.07 -8.74 7.75
N LEU A 153 13.39 -9.51 8.61
CA LEU A 153 13.78 -9.71 10.01
C LEU A 153 14.40 -11.09 10.17
N LEU A 154 15.55 -11.16 10.84
CA LEU A 154 16.30 -12.39 11.05
C LEU A 154 16.25 -12.76 12.53
N LEU A 155 15.74 -13.95 12.84
CA LEU A 155 15.82 -14.52 14.18
C LEU A 155 16.93 -15.57 14.22
N HIS A 156 17.92 -15.33 15.07
CA HIS A 156 19.04 -16.21 15.32
C HIS A 156 18.84 -16.91 16.66
N ILE A 157 18.71 -18.25 16.68
CA ILE A 157 18.47 -19.04 17.89
C ILE A 157 19.68 -19.94 18.14
N ASP A 158 20.35 -19.74 19.28
CA ASP A 158 21.56 -20.48 19.65
C ASP A 158 21.22 -21.88 20.17
N LYS A 159 21.98 -22.87 19.70
CA LYS A 159 21.91 -24.29 20.13
C LYS A 159 20.52 -24.92 20.00
N LEU A 160 19.71 -24.47 19.04
CA LEU A 160 18.46 -25.14 18.69
C LEU A 160 18.79 -26.50 18.03
N GLY A 161 18.46 -27.61 18.72
CA GLY A 161 18.58 -28.96 18.17
C GLY A 161 17.21 -29.50 17.73
N ALA A 162 17.12 -30.78 17.34
CA ALA A 162 15.90 -31.35 16.76
C ALA A 162 14.76 -31.68 17.76
N GLY A 163 14.89 -31.30 19.03
CA GLY A 163 13.91 -31.60 20.08
C GLY A 163 12.68 -30.69 20.01
N ALA A 164 11.52 -31.22 20.37
CA ALA A 164 10.28 -30.41 20.40
C ALA A 164 10.20 -29.44 21.59
N ASP A 165 11.09 -29.55 22.58
CA ASP A 165 11.05 -28.76 23.81
C ASP A 165 12.46 -28.32 24.22
N TYR A 166 12.60 -27.04 24.57
CA TYR A 166 13.81 -26.41 25.08
C TYR A 166 13.46 -25.26 26.02
N ASN A 167 14.18 -25.12 27.13
CA ASN A 167 14.07 -23.97 28.04
C ASN A 167 15.32 -23.88 28.94
N PRO A 168 16.09 -22.78 28.96
CA PRO A 168 16.02 -21.64 28.05
C PRO A 168 16.83 -21.86 26.75
N LEU A 169 16.58 -21.02 25.76
CA LEU A 169 17.40 -20.77 24.59
C LEU A 169 17.72 -19.28 24.52
N GLU A 170 18.95 -18.97 24.12
CA GLU A 170 19.33 -17.62 23.75
C GLU A 170 18.93 -17.38 22.29
N ALA A 171 18.27 -16.26 22.02
CA ALA A 171 17.99 -15.84 20.66
C ALA A 171 18.22 -14.34 20.49
N LYS A 172 18.44 -13.91 19.24
CA LYS A 172 18.68 -12.52 18.87
C LYS A 172 17.87 -12.19 17.62
N LEU A 173 17.32 -10.99 17.58
CA LEU A 173 16.62 -10.47 16.41
C LEU A 173 17.50 -9.45 15.70
N TYR A 174 17.59 -9.54 14.38
CA TYR A 174 18.34 -8.61 13.53
C TYR A 174 17.43 -8.09 12.42
N GLY A 175 17.72 -6.90 11.90
CA GLY A 175 17.20 -6.48 10.61
C GLY A 175 18.16 -6.92 9.51
N GLY A 176 17.64 -7.58 8.48
CA GLY A 176 18.36 -7.88 7.25
C GLY A 176 18.27 -6.71 6.29
N SER A 177 19.42 -6.26 5.77
CA SER A 177 19.50 -5.19 4.76
C SER A 177 19.17 -5.72 3.36
N ASP A 178 19.39 -4.92 2.32
CA ASP A 178 19.29 -5.40 0.94
C ASP A 178 20.23 -6.60 0.68
N LEU A 179 19.66 -7.71 0.20
CA LEU A 179 20.35 -8.93 -0.19
C LEU A 179 21.00 -8.80 -1.58
N GLY A 180 20.56 -7.82 -2.38
CA GLY A 180 21.01 -7.57 -3.76
C GLY A 180 20.45 -8.53 -4.80
N ALA A 181 19.57 -9.45 -4.39
CA ALA A 181 18.86 -10.38 -5.25
C ALA A 181 17.68 -11.00 -4.50
N ALA A 182 16.71 -11.55 -5.25
CA ALA A 182 15.60 -12.30 -4.69
C ALA A 182 16.12 -13.53 -3.89
N PRO A 183 15.72 -13.69 -2.61
CA PRO A 183 16.12 -14.81 -1.76
C PRO A 183 15.57 -16.15 -2.27
N LYS A 184 16.33 -17.22 -2.01
CA LYS A 184 15.93 -18.60 -2.35
C LYS A 184 15.15 -19.28 -1.22
N PHE A 185 15.39 -18.85 0.02
CA PHE A 185 14.85 -19.43 1.26
C PHE A 185 15.11 -20.93 1.40
N ASP A 186 16.30 -21.37 0.96
CA ASP A 186 16.74 -22.78 1.00
C ASP A 186 17.84 -23.04 2.06
N GLY A 187 18.08 -22.07 2.95
CA GLY A 187 19.16 -22.11 3.95
C GLY A 187 20.53 -21.70 3.41
N THR A 188 20.64 -21.30 2.14
CA THR A 188 21.92 -20.86 1.55
C THR A 188 22.10 -19.35 1.48
N ASP A 189 21.01 -18.58 1.51
CA ASP A 189 21.05 -17.12 1.48
C ASP A 189 21.78 -16.58 2.70
N GLU A 190 22.82 -15.78 2.47
CA GLU A 190 23.62 -15.16 3.52
C GLU A 190 23.23 -13.68 3.62
N TRP A 191 22.37 -13.37 4.59
CA TRP A 191 21.66 -12.10 4.64
C TRP A 191 22.45 -11.05 5.43
N PRO A 192 22.87 -9.91 4.84
CA PRO A 192 23.63 -8.92 5.57
C PRO A 192 22.79 -8.21 6.65
N VAL A 193 23.43 -7.81 7.73
CA VAL A 193 22.76 -7.28 8.94
C VAL A 193 22.86 -5.76 8.98
N ILE A 194 21.76 -5.08 9.30
CA ILE A 194 21.69 -3.63 9.48
C ILE A 194 22.49 -3.22 10.74
N ALA A 195 23.54 -2.41 10.54
CA ALA A 195 24.47 -2.00 11.59
C ALA A 195 23.79 -1.18 12.71
N GLU A 196 22.77 -0.39 12.36
CA GLU A 196 22.03 0.50 13.25
C GLU A 196 21.19 -0.28 14.28
N LEU A 197 20.94 -1.56 14.04
CA LEU A 197 20.23 -2.46 14.96
C LEU A 197 21.18 -3.26 15.88
N LEU A 198 22.47 -2.91 15.88
CA LEU A 198 23.51 -3.47 16.76
C LEU A 198 23.94 -2.47 17.83
N ASP A 199 24.23 -2.94 19.04
CA ASP A 199 24.84 -2.14 20.12
C ASP A 199 26.22 -1.62 19.68
N ASN A 200 26.96 -2.43 18.92
CA ASN A 200 28.20 -2.08 18.26
C ASN A 200 28.06 -2.36 16.75
N PRO A 201 28.14 -1.33 15.88
CA PRO A 201 27.91 -1.47 14.44
C PRO A 201 28.93 -2.36 13.72
N ASP A 202 30.07 -2.69 14.34
CA ASP A 202 31.07 -3.59 13.75
C ASP A 202 30.99 -5.04 14.30
N ASP A 203 30.13 -5.28 15.30
CA ASP A 203 30.02 -6.58 15.97
C ASP A 203 28.64 -7.18 15.78
N ILE A 204 28.56 -8.14 14.85
CA ILE A 204 27.33 -8.87 14.55
C ILE A 204 26.77 -9.65 15.74
N THR A 205 27.55 -9.91 16.78
CA THR A 205 27.04 -10.61 17.97
C THR A 205 26.24 -9.68 18.89
N SER A 206 26.27 -8.37 18.63
CA SER A 206 25.80 -7.31 19.50
C SER A 206 24.39 -6.79 19.19
N SER A 207 23.51 -7.60 18.57
CA SER A 207 22.11 -7.21 18.32
C SER A 207 21.46 -6.50 19.51
N LYS A 208 20.78 -5.38 19.29
CA LYS A 208 20.06 -4.65 20.35
C LYS A 208 18.91 -5.45 20.96
N VAL A 209 18.39 -6.45 20.24
CA VAL A 209 17.23 -7.25 20.67
C VAL A 209 17.69 -8.67 21.00
N LYS A 210 17.73 -8.98 22.29
CA LYS A 210 18.20 -10.27 22.84
C LYS A 210 17.10 -10.91 23.68
N PHE A 211 16.84 -12.18 23.42
CA PHE A 211 15.91 -13.03 24.15
C PHE A 211 16.69 -14.08 24.94
N ALA A 212 17.18 -13.71 26.12
CA ALA A 212 18.03 -14.57 26.95
C ALA A 212 17.28 -15.76 27.59
N SER A 213 15.95 -15.76 27.53
CA SER A 213 15.11 -16.79 28.15
C SER A 213 13.97 -17.22 27.22
N SER A 214 14.25 -17.22 25.91
CA SER A 214 13.33 -17.82 24.94
C SER A 214 13.23 -19.33 25.19
N TYR A 215 12.18 -19.95 24.68
CA TYR A 215 11.95 -21.37 24.88
C TYR A 215 11.16 -21.97 23.73
N VAL A 216 11.17 -23.29 23.63
CA VAL A 216 10.34 -24.07 22.72
C VAL A 216 9.50 -25.04 23.53
N VAL A 217 8.20 -25.11 23.25
CA VAL A 217 7.29 -26.11 23.82
C VAL A 217 6.45 -26.67 22.68
N ASP A 218 6.46 -27.99 22.50
CA ASP A 218 5.81 -28.66 21.37
C ASP A 218 6.13 -27.98 20.01
N ASN A 219 7.39 -27.72 19.71
CA ASN A 219 7.85 -26.97 18.53
C ASN A 219 7.34 -25.52 18.41
N THR A 220 6.65 -24.97 19.40
CA THR A 220 6.32 -23.54 19.42
C THR A 220 7.43 -22.80 20.13
N TRP A 221 8.21 -22.01 19.37
CA TRP A 221 9.19 -21.11 19.95
C TRP A 221 8.48 -19.85 20.48
N VAL A 222 8.90 -19.37 21.64
CA VAL A 222 8.41 -18.14 22.28
C VAL A 222 9.60 -17.33 22.79
N SER A 223 9.58 -16.01 22.59
CA SER A 223 10.67 -15.11 22.99
C SER A 223 10.96 -15.07 24.49
N GLY A 224 9.97 -15.37 25.33
CA GLY A 224 10.10 -15.49 26.78
C GLY A 224 10.41 -14.19 27.55
N SER A 225 10.49 -13.04 26.87
CA SER A 225 10.64 -11.72 27.49
C SER A 225 9.72 -10.68 26.84
N ASN A 226 9.43 -9.63 27.61
CA ASN A 226 8.72 -8.41 27.22
C ASN A 226 9.69 -7.31 26.71
N ALA A 227 10.87 -7.69 26.22
CA ALA A 227 11.87 -6.71 25.79
C ALA A 227 11.31 -5.87 24.63
N PRO A 228 11.51 -4.54 24.64
CA PRO A 228 11.04 -3.70 23.55
C PRO A 228 11.74 -4.10 22.26
N ILE A 229 10.97 -4.23 21.19
CA ILE A 229 11.48 -4.54 19.85
C ILE A 229 11.43 -3.25 19.05
N ASN A 230 12.60 -2.79 18.63
CA ASN A 230 12.71 -1.68 17.70
C ASN A 230 12.74 -2.25 16.29
N LEU A 231 11.63 -2.12 15.57
CA LEU A 231 11.54 -2.41 14.14
C LEU A 231 11.93 -1.14 13.39
N SER A 232 12.96 -1.23 12.56
CA SER A 232 13.28 -0.18 11.59
C SER A 232 12.76 -0.67 10.24
N LEU A 233 11.62 -0.14 9.81
CA LEU A 233 11.00 -0.51 8.53
C LEU A 233 11.46 0.46 7.46
N ASN A 234 12.04 -0.04 6.38
CA ASN A 234 12.31 0.77 5.19
C ASN A 234 11.16 0.60 4.20
N VAL A 235 10.35 1.63 4.00
CA VAL A 235 9.25 1.63 3.03
C VAL A 235 9.55 2.72 2.02
N SER A 236 9.78 2.38 0.75
CA SER A 236 10.03 3.34 -0.33
C SER A 236 11.18 4.34 -0.05
N GLY A 237 12.22 3.94 0.67
CA GLY A 237 13.36 4.79 1.04
C GLY A 237 13.24 5.49 2.40
N PHE A 238 12.13 5.32 3.13
CA PHE A 238 11.90 5.94 4.44
C PHE A 238 12.11 4.95 5.58
N SER A 239 12.85 5.32 6.61
CA SER A 239 13.03 4.51 7.82
C SER A 239 12.02 4.91 8.91
N LEU A 240 11.05 4.04 9.17
CA LEU A 240 10.12 4.16 10.28
C LEU A 240 10.62 3.30 11.45
N ASN A 241 11.03 3.95 12.54
CA ASN A 241 11.45 3.27 13.76
C ASN A 241 10.24 3.04 14.68
N LEU A 242 9.72 1.82 14.71
CA LEU A 242 8.63 1.41 15.58
C LEU A 242 9.18 0.68 16.81
N THR A 243 8.96 1.23 18.00
CA THR A 243 9.24 0.51 19.25
C THR A 243 7.98 -0.21 19.72
N ILE A 244 7.96 -1.53 19.61
CA ILE A 244 6.94 -2.39 20.20
C ILE A 244 7.38 -2.72 21.62
N SER A 245 6.75 -2.11 22.60
CA SER A 245 6.95 -2.39 24.02
C SER A 245 6.22 -3.66 24.44
N ASN A 246 6.71 -4.34 25.47
CA ASN A 246 6.17 -5.62 25.93
C ASN A 246 5.97 -6.64 24.81
N ALA A 247 6.86 -6.62 23.82
CA ALA A 247 6.69 -7.43 22.65
C ALA A 247 6.91 -8.91 22.96
N VAL A 248 5.99 -9.75 22.52
CA VAL A 248 6.11 -11.20 22.58
C VAL A 248 6.04 -11.76 21.18
N LEU A 249 7.03 -12.59 20.84
CA LEU A 249 7.05 -13.33 19.60
C LEU A 249 6.78 -14.79 19.91
N ALA A 250 5.89 -15.40 19.14
CA ALA A 250 5.73 -16.85 19.13
C ALA A 250 5.53 -17.36 17.72
N MET A 251 6.01 -18.57 17.43
CA MET A 251 5.84 -19.20 16.13
C MET A 251 5.95 -20.72 16.23
N LYS A 252 5.26 -21.42 15.34
CA LYS A 252 5.34 -22.87 15.21
C LYS A 252 6.50 -23.23 14.28
N LEU A 253 7.56 -23.80 14.85
CA LEU A 253 8.67 -24.35 14.09
C LEU A 253 8.22 -25.64 13.37
N ALA A 254 8.69 -25.81 12.13
CA ALA A 254 8.61 -27.09 11.44
C ALA A 254 9.43 -28.16 12.19
N PRO A 255 9.15 -29.47 12.05
CA PRO A 255 9.87 -30.51 12.79
C PRO A 255 11.40 -30.56 12.58
N ASP A 256 11.89 -29.99 11.46
CA ASP A 256 13.33 -29.86 11.17
C ASP A 256 13.93 -28.53 11.65
N HIS A 257 13.09 -27.65 12.21
CA HIS A 257 13.38 -26.28 12.63
C HIS A 257 13.96 -25.37 11.53
N LYS A 258 13.81 -25.75 10.26
CA LYS A 258 14.28 -24.96 9.10
C LYS A 258 13.24 -23.98 8.57
N SER A 259 12.06 -23.94 9.17
CA SER A 259 11.03 -22.97 8.86
C SER A 259 10.09 -22.80 10.03
N ALA A 260 9.35 -21.71 10.02
CA ALA A 260 8.33 -21.43 11.00
C ALA A 260 7.07 -20.89 10.31
N THR A 261 5.93 -21.24 10.89
CA THR A 261 4.61 -20.76 10.46
C THR A 261 3.83 -20.30 11.69
N GLU A 262 2.67 -19.68 11.48
CA GLU A 262 1.83 -19.19 12.59
C GLU A 262 2.57 -18.19 13.50
N GLY A 263 3.59 -17.52 12.94
CA GLY A 263 4.35 -16.50 13.64
C GLY A 263 3.46 -15.34 14.03
N THR A 264 3.61 -14.86 15.26
CA THR A 264 2.82 -13.77 15.84
C THR A 264 3.76 -12.83 16.58
N ILE A 265 3.72 -11.55 16.24
CA ILE A 265 4.29 -10.45 17.03
C ILE A 265 3.11 -9.80 17.72
N ALA A 266 3.11 -9.74 19.05
CA ALA A 266 2.14 -8.95 19.80
C ALA A 266 2.85 -8.00 20.76
N GLY A 267 2.28 -6.83 21.02
CA GLY A 267 2.81 -5.89 22.00
C GLY A 267 2.10 -4.55 21.95
N VAL A 268 2.77 -3.51 22.43
CA VAL A 268 2.19 -2.16 22.54
C VAL A 268 3.06 -1.13 21.86
N LEU A 269 2.48 -0.37 20.92
CA LEU A 269 3.08 0.85 20.39
C LEU A 269 2.73 2.01 21.32
N GLU A 270 3.72 2.70 21.87
CA GLU A 270 3.45 3.92 22.65
C GLU A 270 2.93 5.01 21.71
N THR A 271 1.72 5.51 21.96
CA THR A 271 0.99 6.37 21.01
C THR A 271 1.78 7.62 20.65
N ASP A 272 2.36 8.29 21.65
CA ASP A 272 3.08 9.55 21.45
C ASP A 272 4.41 9.33 20.71
N VAL A 273 5.06 8.18 20.92
CA VAL A 273 6.26 7.79 20.17
C VAL A 273 5.88 7.55 18.72
N LEU A 274 4.84 6.73 18.47
CA LEU A 274 4.37 6.42 17.12
C LEU A 274 4.01 7.69 16.34
N THR A 275 3.22 8.59 16.92
CA THR A 275 2.82 9.83 16.23
C THR A 275 4.01 10.75 15.99
N SER A 276 4.99 10.79 16.91
CA SER A 276 6.22 11.56 16.71
C SER A 276 7.09 11.01 15.57
N GLU A 277 7.21 9.69 15.44
CA GLU A 277 7.97 9.06 14.35
C GLU A 277 7.25 9.20 13.01
N LEU A 278 5.92 9.08 12.98
CA LEU A 278 5.14 9.31 11.77
C LEU A 278 5.20 10.77 11.31
N LYS A 279 5.26 11.75 12.22
CA LYS A 279 5.49 13.15 11.87
C LYS A 279 6.82 13.34 11.13
N LYS A 280 7.89 12.66 11.56
CA LYS A 280 9.20 12.70 10.87
C LYS A 280 9.10 12.14 9.46
N VAL A 281 8.37 11.03 9.31
CA VAL A 281 8.16 10.41 8.00
C VAL A 281 7.36 11.33 7.07
N VAL A 282 6.26 11.93 7.54
CA VAL A 282 5.44 12.85 6.75
C VAL A 282 6.21 14.11 6.33
N ALA A 283 7.05 14.65 7.21
CA ALA A 283 7.93 15.80 6.90
C ALA A 283 8.98 15.50 5.81
N ALA A 284 9.34 14.23 5.60
CA ALA A 284 10.29 13.82 4.57
C ALA A 284 9.69 13.81 3.14
N PHE A 285 8.36 13.88 2.99
CA PHE A 285 7.68 13.91 1.68
C PHE A 285 7.52 15.33 1.10
N ASP A 286 7.50 16.38 1.94
CA ASP A 286 7.49 17.79 1.53
C ASP A 286 7.91 18.68 2.72
N GLU A 287 8.85 19.62 2.51
CA GLU A 287 9.22 20.64 3.51
C GLU A 287 8.00 21.48 3.95
N ALA A 288 6.94 21.57 3.12
CA ALA A 288 5.69 22.22 3.46
C ALA A 288 4.89 21.50 4.57
N PHE A 289 5.19 20.24 4.88
CA PHE A 289 4.62 19.50 6.02
C PHE A 289 5.40 19.71 7.33
N CYS A 290 6.50 20.48 7.31
CA CYS A 290 7.20 20.94 8.51
C CYS A 290 6.47 22.12 9.21
N GLU A 291 5.37 22.61 8.62
CA GLU A 291 4.45 23.58 9.23
C GLU A 291 3.03 22.99 9.37
N ASP A 292 2.25 23.49 10.35
CA ASP A 292 0.92 22.98 10.76
C ASP A 292 -0.02 22.74 9.55
N ASN A 293 -0.31 21.47 9.26
CA ASN A 293 -1.20 21.04 8.16
C ASN A 293 -2.38 20.22 8.70
N SER A 294 -3.59 20.76 8.56
CA SER A 294 -4.82 20.21 9.12
C SER A 294 -5.17 18.78 8.66
N THR A 295 -4.68 18.33 7.50
CA THR A 295 -4.94 16.98 7.00
C THR A 295 -4.08 15.94 7.72
N VAL A 296 -2.81 16.25 7.96
CA VAL A 296 -1.89 15.38 8.72
C VAL A 296 -2.35 15.28 10.17
N ASP A 297 -2.77 16.40 10.75
CA ASP A 297 -3.33 16.43 12.11
C ASP A 297 -4.57 15.53 12.24
N SER A 298 -5.42 15.45 11.22
CA SER A 298 -6.59 14.58 11.23
C SER A 298 -6.23 13.09 11.22
N ILE A 299 -5.17 12.70 10.50
CA ILE A 299 -4.67 11.32 10.47
C ILE A 299 -4.01 10.99 11.80
N LEU A 300 -3.15 11.87 12.31
CA LEU A 300 -2.52 11.69 13.62
C LEU A 300 -3.55 11.61 14.73
N THR A 301 -4.61 12.41 14.68
CA THR A 301 -5.74 12.32 15.63
C THR A 301 -6.41 10.95 15.57
N GLN A 302 -6.65 10.40 14.38
CA GLN A 302 -7.21 9.04 14.25
C GLN A 302 -6.27 7.98 14.83
N ILE A 303 -4.96 8.12 14.62
CA ILE A 303 -3.95 7.23 15.19
C ILE A 303 -3.93 7.33 16.71
N GLU A 304 -3.98 8.54 17.26
CA GLU A 304 -4.07 8.74 18.70
C GLU A 304 -5.35 8.12 19.28
N GLN A 305 -6.49 8.32 18.62
CA GLN A 305 -7.78 7.78 19.03
C GLN A 305 -7.83 6.25 18.99
N ALA A 306 -6.92 5.59 18.28
CA ALA A 306 -6.79 4.13 18.31
C ALA A 306 -6.17 3.58 19.62
N SER A 307 -5.73 4.43 20.55
CA SER A 307 -5.16 3.98 21.82
C SER A 307 -6.21 3.23 22.65
N ASP A 308 -5.93 1.97 22.96
CA ASP A 308 -6.84 1.02 23.62
C ASP A 308 -6.28 0.41 24.90
N ILE A 309 -4.98 0.56 25.14
CA ILE A 309 -4.26 -0.04 26.26
C ILE A 309 -3.31 0.99 26.89
N MET A 310 -2.82 0.71 28.10
CA MET A 310 -1.71 1.46 28.67
C MET A 310 -0.39 1.03 28.01
N LYS A 311 0.58 1.93 27.92
CA LYS A 311 1.88 1.65 27.29
C LYS A 311 2.68 0.50 27.94
N ASP A 312 2.36 0.17 29.18
CA ASP A 312 2.94 -0.96 29.90
C ASP A 312 2.17 -2.28 29.67
N GLY A 313 1.14 -2.29 28.82
CA GLY A 313 0.30 -3.45 28.52
C GLY A 313 -0.81 -3.68 29.55
N SER A 314 -1.01 -2.78 30.52
CA SER A 314 -2.08 -2.90 31.52
C SER A 314 -3.34 -2.10 31.13
N GLN A 315 -4.36 -2.19 32.00
CA GLN A 315 -5.57 -1.38 31.93
C GLN A 315 -5.76 -0.60 33.23
N ASP A 316 -6.01 0.71 33.14
CA ASP A 316 -6.32 1.58 34.28
C ASP A 316 -7.56 2.45 33.97
N PRO A 317 -8.74 2.16 34.56
CA PRO A 317 -9.98 2.90 34.31
C PRO A 317 -9.94 4.39 34.68
N THR A 318 -8.92 4.81 35.42
CA THR A 318 -8.74 6.20 35.85
C THR A 318 -7.82 7.00 34.93
N ALA A 319 -7.10 6.31 34.03
CA ALA A 319 -6.16 6.91 33.11
C ALA A 319 -6.69 6.91 31.66
N ILE A 320 -6.15 7.79 30.83
CA ILE A 320 -6.39 7.80 29.39
C ILE A 320 -5.44 6.81 28.73
N CYS A 321 -5.94 6.02 27.77
CA CYS A 321 -5.13 5.07 27.02
C CYS A 321 -3.98 5.79 26.27
N ASN A 322 -2.77 5.25 26.40
CA ASN A 322 -1.54 5.82 25.84
C ASN A 322 -0.66 4.79 25.12
N GLY A 323 -1.21 3.62 24.86
CA GLY A 323 -0.64 2.59 24.00
C GLY A 323 -1.69 2.10 23.00
N ILE A 324 -1.20 1.64 21.86
CA ILE A 324 -1.97 0.96 20.84
C ILE A 324 -1.50 -0.49 20.81
N SER A 325 -2.40 -1.42 21.11
CA SER A 325 -2.10 -2.85 20.98
C SER A 325 -1.86 -3.20 19.50
N ILE A 326 -0.83 -4.00 19.25
CA ILE A 326 -0.46 -4.43 17.90
C ILE A 326 -0.33 -5.94 17.85
N GLY A 327 -0.89 -6.54 16.79
CA GLY A 327 -0.75 -7.94 16.46
C GLY A 327 -0.44 -8.12 14.97
N LEU A 328 0.73 -8.64 14.66
CA LEU A 328 1.17 -8.93 13.29
C LEU A 328 1.44 -10.43 13.14
N GLY A 329 1.11 -10.98 11.97
CA GLY A 329 1.49 -12.34 11.61
C GLY A 329 2.78 -12.38 10.81
N PHE A 330 3.51 -13.49 10.86
CA PHE A 330 4.63 -13.74 9.96
C PHE A 330 4.86 -15.25 9.75
N ASP A 331 5.56 -15.57 8.66
CA ASP A 331 6.17 -16.88 8.43
C ASP A 331 7.68 -16.70 8.21
N MET A 332 8.47 -17.74 8.51
CA MET A 332 9.92 -17.69 8.36
C MET A 332 10.53 -18.91 7.67
N LYS A 333 11.69 -18.71 7.04
CA LYS A 333 12.50 -19.75 6.38
C LYS A 333 13.97 -19.65 6.77
N GLU A 334 14.65 -20.79 6.81
CA GLU A 334 16.07 -20.87 7.12
C GLU A 334 16.91 -20.06 6.12
N VAL A 335 17.83 -19.30 6.69
CA VAL A 335 18.88 -18.53 5.99
C VAL A 335 20.16 -18.61 6.82
N LYS A 336 21.21 -17.93 6.38
CA LYS A 336 22.43 -17.68 7.15
C LYS A 336 22.51 -16.22 7.55
N LEU A 337 23.03 -15.99 8.74
CA LEU A 337 23.40 -14.66 9.19
C LEU A 337 24.66 -14.22 8.42
N GLY A 338 24.53 -13.19 7.58
CA GLY A 338 25.62 -12.64 6.78
C GLY A 338 26.39 -11.53 7.49
N PRO A 339 27.35 -10.87 6.82
CA PRO A 339 28.17 -9.82 7.44
C PRO A 339 27.35 -8.59 7.82
N VAL A 340 27.92 -7.69 8.63
CA VAL A 340 27.30 -6.38 8.86
C VAL A 340 27.34 -5.58 7.55
N ALA A 341 26.19 -5.05 7.15
CA ALA A 341 26.04 -4.19 5.99
C ALA A 341 26.78 -2.87 6.22
N PRO A 342 27.31 -2.22 5.16
CA PRO A 342 27.81 -0.85 5.27
C PRO A 342 26.72 0.06 5.87
N PRO A 343 27.09 1.03 6.73
CA PRO A 343 26.13 1.98 7.27
C PRO A 343 25.35 2.65 6.14
N GLY A 344 24.01 2.66 6.26
CA GLY A 344 23.19 3.40 5.31
C GLY A 344 23.45 4.89 5.50
N MET A 345 23.92 5.59 4.46
CA MET A 345 24.02 7.06 4.52
C MET A 345 22.60 7.63 4.42
N PHE A 346 22.03 8.02 5.56
CA PHE A 346 20.78 8.77 5.61
C PHE A 346 21.03 10.12 6.28
N GLU A 347 20.84 11.18 5.49
CA GLU A 347 20.67 12.53 6.02
C GLU A 347 19.19 12.66 6.41
N ASP A 348 18.93 12.95 7.67
CA ASP A 348 17.60 13.41 8.10
C ASP A 348 17.36 14.77 7.40
N PRO A 349 16.33 14.91 6.55
CA PRO A 349 16.04 16.18 5.88
C PRO A 349 15.73 17.31 6.88
N CYS A 350 15.47 16.99 8.15
CA CYS A 350 15.29 17.93 9.26
C CYS A 350 16.56 18.16 10.11
N ALA A 351 17.65 17.41 9.91
CA ALA A 351 18.88 17.55 10.70
C ALA A 351 20.00 18.24 9.93
N THR A 352 20.46 19.36 10.47
CA THR A 352 21.63 20.08 9.96
C THR A 352 22.95 19.38 10.34
N GLY A 353 23.55 18.65 9.38
CA GLY A 353 25.00 18.59 9.06
C GLY A 353 25.97 17.75 9.92
N MET A 354 26.81 16.93 9.25
CA MET A 354 28.31 16.87 9.31
C MET A 354 28.91 15.46 9.06
N GLY A 355 29.79 15.34 8.04
CA GLY A 355 31.21 14.98 8.28
C GLY A 355 31.88 13.75 7.60
N GLY A 356 32.71 14.00 6.56
CA GLY A 356 34.05 13.41 6.32
C GLY A 356 34.19 12.23 5.34
N ALA A 357 35.29 12.00 4.60
CA ALA A 357 36.45 12.78 4.12
C ALA A 357 37.21 11.93 3.07
N GLY A 358 37.69 12.52 1.95
CA GLY A 358 38.76 11.91 1.13
C GLY A 358 38.95 12.44 -0.30
N GLY A 359 40.01 13.25 -0.54
CA GLY A 359 40.85 13.13 -1.74
C GLY A 359 40.85 14.22 -2.85
N SER A 360 41.69 15.25 -2.65
CA SER A 360 42.57 15.92 -3.63
C SER A 360 42.05 16.94 -4.69
N GLY A 361 42.37 18.22 -4.45
CA GLY A 361 42.89 19.15 -5.47
C GLY A 361 41.89 20.14 -6.09
N GLY A 362 41.54 21.25 -5.41
CA GLY A 362 40.64 22.23 -6.02
C GLY A 362 40.67 23.65 -5.46
N MET A 363 40.14 24.56 -6.30
CA MET A 363 39.91 26.00 -6.12
C MET A 363 39.43 26.36 -4.71
N SER A 364 39.83 27.51 -4.15
CA SER A 364 39.42 27.85 -2.78
C SER A 364 37.94 28.25 -2.65
N CYS A 365 37.25 27.82 -1.59
CA CYS A 365 35.83 28.09 -1.33
C CYS A 365 35.54 28.39 0.15
N LYS A 366 34.37 28.91 0.49
CA LYS A 366 33.88 29.02 1.88
C LYS A 366 32.63 28.19 2.12
N THR A 367 31.80 28.07 1.09
CA THR A 367 30.59 27.25 1.03
C THR A 367 30.54 26.50 -0.29
N GLU A 368 29.71 25.48 -0.40
CA GLU A 368 29.52 24.68 -1.62
C GLU A 368 29.07 25.54 -2.82
N ALA A 369 28.31 26.59 -2.55
CA ALA A 369 27.86 27.55 -3.55
C ALA A 369 29.00 28.38 -4.19
N ASP A 370 30.18 28.42 -3.56
CA ASP A 370 31.37 29.09 -4.13
C ASP A 370 32.10 28.23 -5.18
N CYS A 371 31.66 26.98 -5.38
CA CYS A 371 32.29 26.03 -6.29
C CYS A 371 31.61 26.00 -7.67
N PRO A 372 32.33 25.57 -8.73
CA PRO A 372 31.74 25.44 -10.06
C PRO A 372 30.52 24.50 -10.03
N PRO A 373 29.46 24.79 -10.82
CA PRO A 373 28.32 23.90 -10.91
C PRO A 373 28.76 22.55 -11.48
N PRO A 374 28.28 21.43 -10.92
CA PRO A 374 28.65 20.10 -11.36
C PRO A 374 28.17 19.82 -12.79
N ALA A 375 28.80 18.84 -13.44
CA ALA A 375 28.53 18.50 -14.84
C ALA A 375 27.09 17.98 -15.07
N ASN A 376 26.53 17.29 -14.08
CA ASN A 376 25.16 16.83 -14.05
C ASN A 376 24.71 16.66 -12.59
N GLU A 377 23.44 16.33 -12.38
CA GLU A 377 22.81 16.15 -11.07
C GLU A 377 23.28 14.94 -10.26
N CYS A 378 23.99 14.00 -10.88
CA CYS A 378 24.60 12.87 -10.19
C CYS A 378 25.99 13.20 -9.63
N ILE A 379 26.38 14.47 -9.68
CA ILE A 379 27.60 15.00 -9.10
C ILE A 379 27.21 16.23 -8.28
N THR A 380 27.68 16.34 -7.05
CA THR A 380 27.51 17.53 -6.20
C THR A 380 28.84 18.22 -5.99
N ALA A 381 28.82 19.56 -6.00
CA ALA A 381 30.00 20.34 -5.65
C ALA A 381 30.15 20.37 -4.12
N THR A 382 31.35 20.12 -3.63
CA THR A 382 31.67 20.10 -2.19
C THR A 382 32.70 21.17 -1.86
N CYS A 383 32.61 21.77 -0.68
CA CYS A 383 33.61 22.72 -0.17
C CYS A 383 34.22 22.21 1.13
N LEU A 384 35.37 21.54 1.05
CA LEU A 384 36.03 20.95 2.20
C LEU A 384 37.38 21.59 2.47
N ASN A 385 37.59 22.05 3.71
CA ASN A 385 38.82 22.73 4.15
C ASN A 385 39.20 23.92 3.25
N GLY A 386 38.17 24.61 2.75
CA GLY A 386 38.33 25.76 1.88
C GLY A 386 38.83 25.42 0.48
N MET A 387 38.63 24.19 0.00
CA MET A 387 38.89 23.76 -1.37
C MET A 387 37.66 23.07 -1.98
N CYS A 388 37.35 23.40 -3.23
CA CYS A 388 36.28 22.80 -4.01
C CYS A 388 36.62 21.37 -4.39
N GLY A 389 35.66 20.48 -4.29
CA GLY A 389 35.70 19.11 -4.80
C GLY A 389 34.37 18.74 -5.44
N GLU A 390 34.30 17.51 -5.94
CA GLU A 390 33.08 16.90 -6.46
C GLU A 390 32.83 15.60 -5.71
N MET A 391 31.57 15.31 -5.41
CA MET A 391 31.12 14.04 -4.84
C MET A 391 30.08 13.43 -5.78
N ASN A 392 30.21 12.13 -6.06
CA ASN A 392 29.17 11.44 -6.81
C ASN A 392 27.96 11.21 -5.90
N VAL A 393 26.79 11.54 -6.41
CA VAL A 393 25.52 11.17 -5.80
C VAL A 393 25.39 9.65 -5.79
N ALA A 394 24.80 9.12 -4.71
CA ALA A 394 24.67 7.69 -4.47
C ALA A 394 23.98 6.97 -5.64
N GLN A 395 24.40 5.72 -5.88
CA GLN A 395 23.75 4.87 -6.86
C GLN A 395 22.26 4.69 -6.52
N GLY A 396 21.39 4.73 -7.53
CA GLY A 396 19.94 4.61 -7.34
C GLY A 396 19.23 5.92 -7.05
N THR A 397 19.94 7.04 -6.88
CA THR A 397 19.29 8.35 -6.68
C THR A 397 18.59 8.78 -7.97
N PRO A 398 17.29 9.10 -7.97
CA PRO A 398 16.59 9.55 -9.18
C PRO A 398 17.17 10.87 -9.73
N ALA A 399 17.40 10.90 -11.03
CA ALA A 399 17.72 12.12 -11.78
C ALA A 399 16.51 13.07 -11.81
N ALA A 400 16.72 14.39 -11.83
CA ALA A 400 15.63 15.38 -11.90
C ALA A 400 14.89 15.33 -13.25
N THR A 401 15.56 14.85 -14.30
CA THR A 401 14.89 14.60 -15.59
C THR A 401 14.30 13.18 -15.60
N GLN A 402 13.07 13.05 -15.12
CA GLN A 402 12.25 11.86 -15.36
C GLN A 402 11.27 12.10 -16.51
N VAL A 403 11.00 11.07 -17.29
CA VAL A 403 9.87 11.02 -18.21
C VAL A 403 8.75 10.29 -17.46
N ASP A 404 7.52 10.77 -17.61
CA ASP A 404 6.35 10.23 -16.90
C ASP A 404 5.64 9.24 -17.82
N GLY A 405 5.34 8.05 -17.31
CA GLY A 405 4.63 7.00 -18.01
C GLY A 405 5.43 6.28 -19.08
N ASP A 406 6.77 6.26 -19.00
CA ASP A 406 7.62 5.57 -19.97
C ASP A 406 8.24 4.27 -19.45
N CYS A 407 7.84 3.83 -18.26
CA CYS A 407 8.30 2.61 -17.60
C CYS A 407 9.82 2.59 -17.34
N MET A 408 10.44 3.75 -17.26
CA MET A 408 11.87 3.92 -17.07
C MET A 408 12.14 4.92 -15.96
N MET A 409 13.20 4.67 -15.20
CA MET A 409 13.73 5.62 -14.23
C MET A 409 15.15 6.00 -14.63
N ASN A 410 15.39 7.30 -14.78
CA ASN A 410 16.75 7.80 -14.85
C ASN A 410 17.31 7.89 -13.43
N GLN A 411 18.42 7.23 -13.15
CA GLN A 411 19.05 7.23 -11.83
C GLN A 411 20.56 7.43 -11.92
N CYS A 412 21.17 7.82 -10.80
CA CYS A 412 22.61 7.93 -10.69
C CYS A 412 23.26 6.55 -10.57
N THR A 413 24.41 6.36 -11.23
CA THR A 413 25.18 5.10 -11.18
C THR A 413 26.10 4.99 -9.96
N GLY A 414 26.17 6.02 -9.10
CA GLY A 414 27.20 6.14 -8.04
C GLY A 414 28.59 6.56 -8.56
N THR A 415 28.78 6.61 -9.89
CA THR A 415 30.02 7.03 -10.54
C THR A 415 29.91 8.40 -11.20
N GLY A 416 28.87 9.19 -10.87
CA GLY A 416 28.64 10.52 -11.45
C GLY A 416 28.00 10.51 -12.84
N MET A 417 27.48 9.35 -13.28
CA MET A 417 26.73 9.22 -14.54
C MET A 417 25.25 8.95 -14.26
N ILE A 418 24.41 9.28 -15.23
CA ILE A 418 22.99 8.90 -15.27
C ILE A 418 22.87 7.61 -16.06
N GLU A 419 22.16 6.65 -15.52
CA GLU A 419 21.69 5.45 -16.22
C GLU A 419 20.16 5.44 -16.27
N THR A 420 19.60 4.81 -17.30
CA THR A 420 18.17 4.58 -17.41
C THR A 420 17.90 3.12 -17.09
N ILE A 421 17.18 2.86 -15.99
CA ILE A 421 16.78 1.53 -15.58
C ILE A 421 15.27 1.34 -15.77
N LYS A 422 14.81 0.10 -15.74
CA LYS A 422 13.39 -0.21 -15.83
C LYS A 422 12.69 0.14 -14.51
N ASP A 423 11.58 0.88 -14.58
CA ASP A 423 10.70 1.17 -13.45
C ASP A 423 9.28 0.70 -13.78
N ASN A 424 8.85 -0.40 -13.16
CA ASN A 424 7.52 -0.93 -13.39
C ASN A 424 6.41 -0.10 -12.71
N SER A 425 6.78 0.89 -11.90
CA SER A 425 5.88 1.79 -11.17
C SER A 425 5.52 3.04 -11.96
N ASP A 426 6.07 3.21 -13.17
CA ASP A 426 5.84 4.36 -14.05
C ASP A 426 5.15 3.98 -15.38
N PRO A 427 4.00 3.27 -15.38
CA PRO A 427 3.26 3.08 -16.61
C PRO A 427 2.50 4.36 -17.00
N ALA A 428 2.41 4.65 -18.30
CA ALA A 428 1.48 5.66 -18.78
C ALA A 428 0.05 5.28 -18.38
N GLU A 429 -0.72 6.26 -17.90
CA GLU A 429 -2.12 6.11 -17.52
C GLU A 429 -3.05 6.62 -18.64
N ASP A 430 -4.16 5.92 -18.89
CA ASP A 430 -5.16 6.27 -19.92
C ASP A 430 -6.29 7.15 -19.39
N MET A 431 -6.12 7.71 -18.18
CA MET A 431 -7.10 8.54 -17.47
C MET A 431 -8.45 7.84 -17.27
N LYS A 432 -8.45 6.51 -17.15
CA LYS A 432 -9.62 5.73 -16.78
C LYS A 432 -9.44 5.11 -15.40
N GLU A 433 -10.32 5.43 -14.47
CA GLU A 433 -10.31 4.94 -13.08
C GLU A 433 -10.39 3.40 -12.98
N CYS A 434 -10.95 2.74 -13.99
CA CYS A 434 -11.12 1.30 -14.02
C CYS A 434 -10.08 0.51 -14.84
N THR A 435 -9.04 1.18 -15.32
CA THR A 435 -7.87 0.52 -15.90
C THR A 435 -6.60 1.01 -15.23
N ALA A 436 -5.62 0.13 -15.06
CA ALA A 436 -4.30 0.48 -14.55
C ALA A 436 -3.26 0.25 -15.63
N GLY A 437 -2.33 1.19 -15.74
CA GLY A 437 -1.13 1.05 -16.53
C GLY A 437 -0.28 -0.14 -16.05
N THR A 438 0.35 -0.84 -16.98
CA THR A 438 1.28 -1.96 -16.72
C THR A 438 2.48 -1.86 -17.65
N CYS A 439 3.67 -2.02 -17.10
CA CYS A 439 4.92 -1.94 -17.84
C CYS A 439 5.31 -3.29 -18.46
N GLN A 440 5.44 -3.33 -19.78
CA GLN A 440 5.89 -4.50 -20.51
C GLN A 440 7.42 -4.65 -20.49
N ALA A 441 7.91 -5.82 -20.89
CA ALA A 441 9.34 -6.12 -20.91
C ALA A 441 10.12 -5.28 -21.93
N ASP A 442 9.45 -4.72 -22.94
CA ASP A 442 10.02 -3.91 -24.01
C ASP A 442 9.96 -2.39 -23.74
N GLY A 443 9.50 -1.97 -22.55
CA GLY A 443 9.33 -0.56 -22.20
C GLY A 443 8.04 0.07 -22.75
N SER A 444 7.13 -0.73 -23.33
CA SER A 444 5.79 -0.26 -23.69
C SER A 444 4.81 -0.35 -22.52
N THR A 445 3.73 0.43 -22.59
CA THR A 445 2.66 0.45 -21.59
C THR A 445 1.42 -0.25 -22.12
N THR A 446 0.81 -1.08 -21.27
CA THR A 446 -0.49 -1.69 -21.54
C THR A 446 -1.47 -1.36 -20.43
N HIS A 447 -2.76 -1.27 -20.73
CA HIS A 447 -3.78 -0.99 -19.72
C HIS A 447 -4.61 -2.25 -19.48
N ALA A 448 -4.69 -2.66 -18.22
CA ALA A 448 -5.49 -3.81 -17.80
C ALA A 448 -6.62 -3.35 -16.89
N PRO A 449 -7.79 -4.00 -16.91
CA PRO A 449 -8.85 -3.72 -15.94
C PRO A 449 -8.32 -3.83 -14.50
N VAL A 450 -8.64 -2.85 -13.66
CA VAL A 450 -8.42 -2.94 -12.21
C VAL A 450 -9.31 -4.03 -11.61
N ASN A 451 -9.12 -4.31 -10.32
CA ASN A 451 -9.89 -5.35 -9.64
C ASN A 451 -11.41 -5.07 -9.72
N LEU A 452 -12.17 -6.12 -9.98
CA LEU A 452 -13.64 -6.08 -10.00
C LEU A 452 -14.18 -5.49 -8.69
N GLY A 453 -15.05 -4.49 -8.78
CA GLY A 453 -15.64 -3.82 -7.62
C GLY A 453 -14.77 -2.70 -7.02
N THR A 454 -13.67 -2.32 -7.68
CA THR A 454 -12.92 -1.12 -7.30
C THR A 454 -13.84 0.11 -7.41
N PRO A 455 -13.94 0.97 -6.39
CA PRO A 455 -14.76 2.18 -6.45
C PRO A 455 -14.31 3.11 -7.57
N CYS A 456 -15.26 3.69 -8.28
CA CYS A 456 -15.02 4.67 -9.33
C CYS A 456 -16.17 5.70 -9.37
N SER A 457 -15.97 6.82 -10.06
CA SER A 457 -16.91 7.93 -10.21
C SER A 457 -17.10 8.40 -11.66
N GLU A 458 -16.35 7.80 -12.60
CA GLU A 458 -16.44 8.10 -14.02
C GLU A 458 -17.83 7.84 -14.60
N ASN A 459 -18.32 8.80 -15.38
CA ASN A 459 -19.62 8.72 -16.05
C ASN A 459 -20.81 8.42 -15.12
N GLY A 460 -20.69 8.73 -13.81
CA GLY A 460 -21.73 8.45 -12.83
C GLY A 460 -21.76 7.00 -12.32
N GLY A 461 -20.78 6.18 -12.70
CA GLY A 461 -20.61 4.84 -12.15
C GLY A 461 -20.15 4.85 -10.69
N ALA A 462 -20.14 3.67 -10.08
CA ALA A 462 -19.76 3.44 -8.70
C ALA A 462 -18.68 2.34 -8.55
N LEU A 463 -18.65 1.37 -9.46
CA LEU A 463 -17.82 0.17 -9.37
C LEU A 463 -17.20 -0.20 -10.72
N CYS A 464 -15.94 -0.64 -10.70
CA CYS A 464 -15.27 -1.14 -11.90
C CYS A 464 -15.69 -2.57 -12.25
N ASN A 465 -16.06 -2.80 -13.51
CA ASN A 465 -16.32 -4.15 -14.03
C ASN A 465 -15.05 -4.84 -14.56
N ASN A 466 -15.17 -6.11 -14.94
CA ASN A 466 -14.06 -6.92 -15.47
C ASN A 466 -13.57 -6.51 -16.88
N MET A 467 -14.22 -5.54 -17.51
CA MET A 467 -13.83 -4.97 -18.80
C MET A 467 -13.12 -3.61 -18.65
N GLY A 468 -12.94 -3.14 -17.42
CA GLY A 468 -12.32 -1.85 -17.13
C GLY A 468 -13.24 -0.66 -17.34
N ALA A 469 -14.56 -0.87 -17.24
CA ALA A 469 -15.54 0.22 -17.28
C ALA A 469 -16.07 0.53 -15.87
N CYS A 470 -16.22 1.81 -15.58
CA CYS A 470 -16.92 2.29 -14.39
C CYS A 470 -18.44 2.19 -14.62
N VAL A 471 -19.09 1.35 -13.83
CA VAL A 471 -20.53 1.03 -13.94
C VAL A 471 -21.22 1.32 -12.61
N GLU A 472 -22.52 1.62 -12.63
CA GLU A 472 -23.29 1.90 -11.41
C GLU A 472 -23.43 0.66 -10.51
N CYS A 473 -23.44 -0.54 -11.11
CA CYS A 473 -23.63 -1.79 -10.38
C CYS A 473 -22.93 -2.98 -11.05
N LEU A 474 -22.58 -3.98 -10.25
CA LEU A 474 -22.14 -5.30 -10.71
C LEU A 474 -23.21 -6.37 -10.46
N THR A 475 -24.02 -6.16 -9.43
CA THR A 475 -25.11 -7.01 -9.00
C THR A 475 -26.29 -6.16 -8.51
N THR A 476 -27.47 -6.76 -8.40
CA THR A 476 -28.66 -6.10 -7.85
C THR A 476 -28.47 -5.51 -6.45
N ILE A 477 -27.50 -6.00 -5.67
CA ILE A 477 -27.22 -5.49 -4.32
C ILE A 477 -26.61 -4.08 -4.37
N ASP A 478 -25.94 -3.71 -5.46
CA ASP A 478 -25.27 -2.42 -5.57
C ASP A 478 -26.27 -1.27 -5.82
N CYS A 479 -27.48 -1.59 -6.29
CA CYS A 479 -28.56 -0.65 -6.53
C CYS A 479 -29.33 -0.35 -5.23
N THR A 480 -28.77 0.54 -4.40
CA THR A 480 -29.30 0.85 -3.07
C THR A 480 -30.09 2.17 -2.99
N VAL A 481 -30.18 2.91 -4.10
CA VAL A 481 -30.74 4.28 -4.12
C VAL A 481 -32.26 4.27 -4.16
N VAL A 482 -32.88 3.29 -4.83
CA VAL A 482 -34.35 3.12 -4.87
C VAL A 482 -34.70 1.66 -4.58
N VAL A 483 -35.66 1.44 -3.68
CA VAL A 483 -36.09 0.09 -3.28
C VAL A 483 -36.61 -0.67 -4.50
N GLY A 484 -35.87 -1.71 -4.89
CA GLY A 484 -36.28 -2.67 -5.92
C GLY A 484 -35.58 -2.52 -7.27
N GLU A 485 -34.65 -1.60 -7.45
CA GLU A 485 -33.83 -1.55 -8.68
C GLU A 485 -33.03 -2.84 -8.89
N ILE A 486 -32.78 -3.17 -10.16
CA ILE A 486 -32.00 -4.32 -10.58
C ILE A 486 -30.78 -3.86 -11.38
N CYS A 487 -29.70 -4.64 -11.30
CA CYS A 487 -28.52 -4.36 -12.11
C CYS A 487 -28.68 -4.97 -13.50
N GLN A 488 -28.78 -4.11 -14.52
CA GLN A 488 -28.89 -4.53 -15.92
C GLN A 488 -27.83 -3.82 -16.75
N ASN A 489 -26.91 -4.59 -17.35
CA ASN A 489 -25.81 -4.10 -18.18
C ASN A 489 -24.92 -3.04 -17.50
N GLY A 490 -24.77 -3.12 -16.18
CA GLY A 490 -23.95 -2.19 -15.39
C GLY A 490 -24.71 -0.95 -14.88
N ASN A 491 -26.00 -0.80 -15.18
CA ASN A 491 -26.82 0.32 -14.72
C ASN A 491 -27.91 -0.16 -13.77
N CYS A 492 -28.23 0.67 -12.79
CA CYS A 492 -29.36 0.44 -11.90
C CYS A 492 -30.64 0.91 -12.58
N VAL A 493 -31.53 -0.04 -12.89
CA VAL A 493 -32.79 0.24 -13.58
C VAL A 493 -33.97 -0.29 -12.77
N PRO A 494 -35.18 0.31 -12.91
CA PRO A 494 -36.39 -0.24 -12.34
C PRO A 494 -36.66 -1.68 -12.82
N PRO A 495 -37.34 -2.54 -12.03
CA PRO A 495 -37.71 -3.91 -12.44
C PRO A 495 -38.47 -4.00 -13.75
N ALA A 496 -39.20 -2.95 -14.11
CA ALA A 496 -39.91 -2.83 -15.39
C ALA A 496 -38.97 -3.10 -16.57
N CYS A 497 -37.77 -2.52 -16.53
CA CYS A 497 -36.74 -2.56 -17.56
C CYS A 497 -36.14 -3.95 -17.86
N ALA A 498 -36.60 -5.03 -17.22
CA ALA A 498 -36.14 -6.39 -17.51
C ALA A 498 -37.22 -7.47 -17.25
N ASN A 499 -38.49 -7.11 -17.38
CA ASN A 499 -39.62 -7.99 -17.10
C ASN A 499 -40.23 -8.66 -18.35
N ALA A 500 -39.63 -8.47 -19.52
CA ALA A 500 -40.09 -8.97 -20.82
C ALA A 500 -41.48 -8.48 -21.25
N ALA A 501 -41.94 -7.37 -20.68
CA ALA A 501 -43.10 -6.62 -21.12
C ALA A 501 -42.66 -5.23 -21.60
N GLN A 502 -43.54 -4.54 -22.31
CA GLN A 502 -43.38 -3.11 -22.54
C GLN A 502 -44.27 -2.38 -21.52
N ASP A 503 -43.69 -1.97 -20.40
CA ASP A 503 -44.40 -1.27 -19.33
C ASP A 503 -43.58 -0.14 -18.70
N GLY A 504 -44.16 0.55 -17.71
CA GLY A 504 -43.55 1.76 -17.15
C GLY A 504 -43.35 2.87 -18.19
N ALA A 505 -42.11 3.36 -18.30
CA ALA A 505 -41.71 4.45 -19.20
C ALA A 505 -40.98 3.97 -20.48
N GLU A 506 -40.98 2.66 -20.72
CA GLU A 506 -40.28 2.03 -21.84
C GLU A 506 -40.84 2.39 -23.22
N THR A 507 -39.96 2.50 -24.20
CA THR A 507 -40.34 2.76 -25.60
C THR A 507 -40.36 1.51 -26.47
N ASP A 508 -39.68 0.45 -26.04
CA ASP A 508 -39.81 -0.92 -26.52
C ASP A 508 -39.60 -1.89 -25.34
N ILE A 509 -39.91 -3.18 -25.51
CA ILE A 509 -39.80 -4.19 -24.44
C ILE A 509 -38.41 -4.12 -23.78
N ASP A 510 -38.37 -3.85 -22.47
CA ASP A 510 -37.19 -3.79 -21.63
C ASP A 510 -36.15 -2.70 -22.01
N CYS A 511 -36.54 -1.65 -22.75
CA CYS A 511 -35.60 -0.57 -23.13
C CYS A 511 -36.25 0.79 -23.48
N GLY A 512 -35.40 1.82 -23.42
CA GLY A 512 -35.72 3.20 -23.77
C GLY A 512 -36.59 3.91 -22.73
N GLY A 513 -36.89 5.19 -22.96
CA GLY A 513 -37.40 6.05 -21.91
C GLY A 513 -36.30 6.55 -20.97
N PRO A 514 -36.67 7.34 -19.94
CA PRO A 514 -35.69 7.99 -19.06
C PRO A 514 -35.00 7.06 -18.06
N ASP A 515 -35.65 5.95 -17.68
CA ASP A 515 -35.23 5.11 -16.54
C ASP A 515 -34.64 3.75 -16.96
N CYS A 516 -34.73 3.39 -18.24
CA CYS A 516 -34.22 2.11 -18.74
C CYS A 516 -33.02 2.30 -19.66
N ASN A 517 -32.26 1.23 -19.84
CA ASN A 517 -31.16 1.18 -20.81
C ASN A 517 -31.64 1.54 -22.22
N LYS A 518 -30.77 2.20 -23.00
CA LYS A 518 -31.09 2.59 -24.39
C LYS A 518 -31.35 1.36 -25.26
N CYS A 519 -32.32 1.48 -26.15
CA CYS A 519 -32.68 0.49 -27.14
C CYS A 519 -31.65 0.35 -28.27
N GLY A 520 -31.43 -0.89 -28.71
CA GLY A 520 -30.60 -1.21 -29.89
C GLY A 520 -31.32 -0.93 -31.22
N THR A 521 -30.62 -1.12 -32.33
CA THR A 521 -31.15 -0.90 -33.69
C THR A 521 -32.46 -1.66 -33.95
N ASN A 522 -33.38 -1.04 -34.71
CA ASN A 522 -34.73 -1.51 -35.08
C ASN A 522 -35.77 -1.61 -33.96
N LYS A 523 -35.37 -1.38 -32.70
CA LYS A 523 -36.29 -1.25 -31.57
C LYS A 523 -37.09 0.04 -31.66
N ASN A 524 -38.27 0.04 -31.07
CA ASN A 524 -39.14 1.21 -31.04
C ASN A 524 -38.52 2.30 -30.16
N CYS A 525 -38.74 3.55 -30.52
CA CYS A 525 -38.25 4.72 -29.80
C CYS A 525 -39.23 5.88 -29.99
N MET A 526 -39.19 6.84 -29.05
CA MET A 526 -39.95 8.09 -29.11
C MET A 526 -39.04 9.31 -29.30
N MET A 527 -37.80 9.24 -28.85
CA MET A 527 -36.79 10.28 -28.95
C MET A 527 -35.39 9.69 -29.17
N SER A 528 -34.45 10.52 -29.63
CA SER A 528 -33.07 10.10 -29.90
C SER A 528 -32.40 9.46 -28.68
N SER A 529 -32.65 9.95 -27.47
CA SER A 529 -32.04 9.41 -26.24
C SER A 529 -32.44 7.97 -25.93
N ASP A 530 -33.56 7.49 -26.49
CA ASP A 530 -33.99 6.10 -26.32
C ASP A 530 -33.08 5.12 -27.06
N CYS A 531 -32.25 5.58 -28.00
CA CYS A 531 -31.45 4.74 -28.88
C CYS A 531 -29.97 4.78 -28.53
N ILE A 532 -29.30 3.63 -28.56
CA ILE A 532 -27.83 3.56 -28.40
C ILE A 532 -27.12 4.44 -29.44
N SER A 533 -27.62 4.47 -30.68
CA SER A 533 -27.12 5.32 -31.76
C SER A 533 -27.42 6.80 -31.58
N SER A 534 -28.27 7.18 -30.63
CA SER A 534 -28.85 8.52 -30.53
C SER A 534 -29.66 8.95 -31.75
N VAL A 535 -30.09 8.01 -32.62
CA VAL A 535 -30.89 8.29 -33.83
C VAL A 535 -32.21 7.54 -33.77
N CYS A 536 -33.30 8.29 -33.54
CA CYS A 536 -34.67 7.78 -33.59
C CYS A 536 -35.40 8.36 -34.82
N THR A 537 -35.58 7.55 -35.86
CA THR A 537 -36.24 7.96 -37.11
C THR A 537 -37.35 6.97 -37.46
N GLY A 538 -38.56 7.48 -37.72
CA GLY A 538 -39.71 6.63 -38.02
C GLY A 538 -40.12 5.74 -36.85
N ASN A 539 -39.98 6.24 -35.61
CA ASN A 539 -40.23 5.52 -34.35
C ASN A 539 -39.38 4.26 -34.19
N LYS A 540 -38.23 4.19 -34.86
CA LYS A 540 -37.27 3.09 -34.71
C LYS A 540 -35.84 3.62 -34.57
N CYS A 541 -35.08 2.97 -33.69
CA CYS A 541 -33.66 3.23 -33.54
C CYS A 541 -32.93 2.82 -34.82
N GLN A 542 -32.26 3.77 -35.46
CA GLN A 542 -31.44 3.51 -36.64
C GLN A 542 -30.02 3.13 -36.24
N ALA A 543 -29.29 2.44 -37.12
CA ALA A 543 -27.87 2.22 -36.91
C ALA A 543 -27.13 3.55 -37.05
N ALA A 544 -26.10 3.75 -36.23
CA ALA A 544 -25.12 4.83 -36.37
C ALA A 544 -24.46 4.75 -37.75
N THR A 545 -24.34 5.87 -38.45
CA THR A 545 -23.61 5.95 -39.73
C THR A 545 -22.75 7.20 -39.79
N CYS A 546 -21.62 7.11 -40.50
CA CYS A 546 -20.65 8.20 -40.68
C CYS A 546 -21.15 9.40 -41.51
N THR A 547 -22.48 9.55 -41.66
CA THR A 547 -23.15 10.58 -42.48
C THR A 547 -24.52 10.96 -41.89
N ASP A 548 -24.80 10.60 -40.63
CA ASP A 548 -26.10 10.84 -39.99
C ASP A 548 -26.15 12.17 -39.20
N THR A 549 -25.10 12.99 -39.30
CA THR A 549 -24.98 14.31 -38.67
C THR A 549 -24.96 14.30 -37.15
N THR A 550 -24.81 13.11 -36.54
CA THR A 550 -24.80 12.92 -35.09
C THR A 550 -23.49 12.24 -34.70
N LYS A 551 -22.71 12.86 -33.81
CA LYS A 551 -21.49 12.23 -33.27
C LYS A 551 -21.83 10.95 -32.50
N ASN A 552 -21.72 9.80 -33.14
CA ASN A 552 -22.08 8.49 -32.58
C ASN A 552 -21.20 7.35 -33.11
N GLY A 553 -21.42 6.13 -32.62
CA GLY A 553 -20.69 4.96 -33.11
C GLY A 553 -19.17 5.07 -32.90
N SER A 554 -18.38 4.96 -33.99
CA SER A 554 -16.91 5.04 -33.93
C SER A 554 -16.37 6.44 -34.22
N GLU A 555 -17.21 7.47 -34.29
CA GLU A 555 -16.79 8.81 -34.67
C GLU A 555 -16.02 9.54 -33.57
N THR A 556 -14.94 10.23 -33.93
CA THR A 556 -14.22 11.11 -33.00
C THR A 556 -14.62 12.57 -33.14
N ASP A 557 -15.25 12.94 -34.25
CA ASP A 557 -16.03 14.17 -34.46
C ASP A 557 -17.23 13.87 -35.37
N VAL A 558 -18.21 14.76 -35.46
CA VAL A 558 -19.46 14.53 -36.22
C VAL A 558 -19.15 14.03 -37.64
N ASP A 559 -19.62 12.82 -37.97
CA ASP A 559 -19.47 12.17 -39.28
C ASP A 559 -18.01 11.83 -39.69
N CYS A 560 -17.05 11.83 -38.77
CA CYS A 560 -15.65 11.51 -39.07
C CYS A 560 -14.84 10.89 -37.92
N GLY A 561 -13.73 10.25 -38.29
CA GLY A 561 -12.73 9.74 -37.35
C GLY A 561 -13.01 8.32 -36.83
N GLY A 562 -12.11 7.85 -35.95
CA GLY A 562 -12.08 6.48 -35.46
C GLY A 562 -11.88 5.44 -36.56
N ALA A 563 -12.21 4.18 -36.24
CA ALA A 563 -11.77 3.04 -37.04
C ALA A 563 -12.55 2.83 -38.35
N THR A 564 -13.83 3.24 -38.41
CA THR A 564 -14.71 2.89 -39.54
C THR A 564 -15.17 4.09 -40.38
N CYS A 565 -15.02 5.32 -39.88
CA CYS A 565 -15.47 6.52 -40.58
C CYS A 565 -14.34 7.21 -41.36
N PRO A 566 -14.68 8.08 -42.34
CA PRO A 566 -13.69 8.89 -43.03
C PRO A 566 -12.89 9.74 -42.05
N LYS A 567 -11.60 9.95 -42.34
CA LYS A 567 -10.73 10.75 -41.47
C LYS A 567 -11.22 12.19 -41.35
N CYS A 568 -11.08 12.74 -40.14
CA CYS A 568 -11.40 14.10 -39.81
C CYS A 568 -10.43 15.11 -40.42
N ALA A 569 -10.99 16.22 -40.91
CA ALA A 569 -10.22 17.35 -41.44
C ALA A 569 -9.49 18.12 -40.32
N GLY A 570 -8.55 18.99 -40.69
CA GLY A 570 -7.87 19.85 -39.71
C GLY A 570 -8.86 20.74 -38.96
N GLY A 571 -8.70 20.85 -37.64
CA GLY A 571 -9.58 21.60 -36.73
C GLY A 571 -10.74 20.80 -36.14
N MET A 572 -10.97 19.57 -36.61
CA MET A 572 -11.97 18.65 -36.04
C MET A 572 -11.40 17.85 -34.85
N MET A 573 -12.26 17.33 -33.99
CA MET A 573 -11.88 16.52 -32.83
C MET A 573 -11.31 15.15 -33.23
N CYS A 574 -10.36 14.66 -32.44
CA CYS A 574 -9.73 13.35 -32.61
C CYS A 574 -9.31 12.76 -31.28
N SER A 575 -9.14 11.44 -31.24
CA SER A 575 -8.57 10.72 -30.10
C SER A 575 -7.14 10.25 -30.39
N VAL A 576 -6.85 9.90 -31.64
CA VAL A 576 -5.54 9.41 -32.09
C VAL A 576 -5.17 9.99 -33.45
N GLY A 577 -3.88 9.95 -33.80
CA GLY A 577 -3.40 10.48 -35.08
C GLY A 577 -4.04 9.84 -36.32
N SER A 578 -4.47 8.58 -36.23
CA SER A 578 -5.14 7.87 -37.33
C SER A 578 -6.51 8.46 -37.70
N ASP A 579 -7.16 9.17 -36.76
CA ASP A 579 -8.46 9.81 -36.98
C ASP A 579 -8.34 11.00 -37.94
N CYS A 580 -7.15 11.60 -38.03
CA CYS A 580 -6.91 12.82 -38.77
C CYS A 580 -6.37 12.57 -40.17
N VAL A 581 -6.81 13.37 -41.14
CA VAL A 581 -6.20 13.43 -42.48
C VAL A 581 -4.71 13.77 -42.38
N SER A 582 -4.33 14.64 -41.43
CA SER A 582 -2.92 15.01 -41.17
C SER A 582 -2.07 13.90 -40.55
N GLY A 583 -2.70 12.84 -40.00
CA GLY A 583 -2.00 11.82 -39.23
C GLY A 583 -1.61 12.25 -37.80
N SER A 584 -1.98 13.46 -37.37
CA SER A 584 -1.56 14.03 -36.09
C SER A 584 -2.73 14.66 -35.34
N CYS A 585 -3.00 14.10 -34.15
CA CYS A 585 -3.96 14.59 -33.19
C CYS A 585 -3.21 15.28 -32.05
N GLN A 586 -3.40 16.59 -31.87
CA GLN A 586 -2.72 17.36 -30.84
C GLN A 586 -3.75 18.08 -29.97
N ALA A 587 -3.68 17.87 -28.65
CA ALA A 587 -4.64 18.38 -27.69
C ALA A 587 -6.11 18.04 -28.06
N GLY A 588 -6.34 16.83 -28.59
CA GLY A 588 -7.67 16.35 -28.99
C GLY A 588 -8.20 16.94 -30.30
N VAL A 589 -7.38 17.65 -31.07
CA VAL A 589 -7.77 18.31 -32.33
C VAL A 589 -6.83 17.92 -33.46
N CYS A 590 -7.38 17.65 -34.64
CA CYS A 590 -6.62 17.35 -35.83
C CYS A 590 -5.82 18.56 -36.28
N THR A 591 -4.51 18.39 -36.41
CA THR A 591 -3.65 19.47 -36.89
C THR A 591 -3.99 19.83 -38.34
N MET A 592 -3.99 21.13 -38.65
CA MET A 592 -4.07 21.59 -40.04
C MET A 592 -2.80 21.11 -40.75
N GLY A 593 -2.92 20.13 -41.65
CA GLY A 593 -1.78 19.55 -42.36
C GLY A 593 -0.98 20.63 -43.08
N GLY A 594 0.19 20.97 -42.54
CA GLY A 594 1.17 21.79 -43.24
C GLY A 594 1.75 20.99 -44.40
N ALA A 595 1.52 21.44 -45.63
CA ALA A 595 2.23 20.90 -46.79
C ALA A 595 3.73 20.99 -46.54
N GLY A 596 4.41 19.83 -46.48
CA GLY A 596 5.85 19.74 -46.28
C GLY A 596 6.61 20.53 -47.33
N GLY A 597 7.23 21.64 -46.92
CA GLY A 597 8.28 22.30 -47.67
C GLY A 597 9.53 21.43 -47.65
N ALA A 598 9.78 20.72 -48.74
CA ALA A 598 11.06 20.10 -49.00
C ALA A 598 12.13 21.20 -49.13
N GLY A 599 13.00 21.33 -48.12
CA GLY A 599 14.22 22.12 -48.20
C GLY A 599 15.19 21.47 -49.18
N GLY A 600 15.21 21.98 -50.41
CA GLY A 600 16.24 21.66 -51.40
C GLY A 600 17.52 22.41 -51.08
N SER A 601 18.62 21.66 -51.02
CA SER A 601 20.00 22.17 -51.00
C SER A 601 20.27 23.05 -52.23
N GLY A 602 20.77 24.26 -51.98
CA GLY A 602 21.31 25.18 -52.97
C GLY A 602 22.47 25.96 -52.36
#